data_AF-A0A1H3ILW0-F1
#
_entry.id   AF-A0A1H3ILW0-F1
#
_cell.length_a   1.000
_cell.length_b   1.000
_cell.length_c   1.000
_cell.angle_alpha   90.00
_cell.angle_beta   90.00
_cell.angle_gamma   90.00
#
_symmetry.space_group_name_H-M   'P 1'
#
loop_
_entity.id
_entity.type
_entity.pdbx_description
1 polymer ?
#
loop_
_entity_poly.entity_id
_entity_poly.type
_entity_poly.pdbx_seq_one_letter_code
_entity_poly.pdbx_strand_id
1 'polypeptide(L)'
;MDCRRCGTRLEKPGDYCLTCNTANCDGVVIEFRPDRAEVTMLEEDAVVGRTTVTTTPEREDPGERGVVQVRNFAGRVADEVRRKRPETVYAAGERDPLREARAQLHYEFYRVPEAGRRDGAGLVEWVRERRGERSLAVVDAAPAEKIGGTHSTLIGGRTGRTAIRTVAEHPHVKKIVPGPIDAGGTGSRTGLRAKATRADTNGNVRLLLRDGSSVQENRVVTTAMDRETGERVREDLNEALVEAELREA
;
A
#
# COMPACT_ATOMS: atom_id res chain seq x y z
N MET A 1 -22.22 19.52 10.59
CA MET A 1 -23.18 18.70 9.85
C MET A 1 -23.99 17.89 10.85
N ASP A 2 -25.12 17.35 10.43
CA ASP A 2 -25.96 16.50 11.28
C ASP A 2 -25.92 15.05 10.79
N CYS A 3 -26.16 14.10 11.68
CA CYS A 3 -26.27 12.70 11.33
C CYS A 3 -27.40 12.51 10.31
N ARG A 4 -27.10 11.81 9.20
CA ARG A 4 -28.04 11.57 8.10
C ARG A 4 -29.30 10.80 8.50
N ARG A 5 -29.28 10.12 9.66
CA ARG A 5 -30.39 9.29 10.14
C ARG A 5 -31.18 9.94 11.28
N CYS A 6 -30.52 10.39 12.34
CA CYS A 6 -31.21 10.89 13.54
C CYS A 6 -31.12 12.41 13.73
N GLY A 7 -30.43 13.13 12.85
CA GLY A 7 -30.29 14.59 12.92
C GLY A 7 -29.42 15.10 14.08
N THR A 8 -28.78 14.22 14.85
CA THR A 8 -27.84 14.66 15.91
C THR A 8 -26.64 15.37 15.29
N ARG A 9 -26.29 16.54 15.84
CA ARG A 9 -25.13 17.31 15.40
C ARG A 9 -23.84 16.51 15.58
N LEU A 10 -23.07 16.40 14.51
CA LEU A 10 -21.76 15.76 14.52
C LEU A 10 -20.67 16.79 14.82
N GLU A 11 -19.63 16.36 15.54
CA GLU A 11 -18.51 17.22 15.93
C GLU A 11 -17.65 17.60 14.72
N LYS A 12 -17.33 16.62 13.87
CA LYS A 12 -16.63 16.82 12.59
C LYS A 12 -17.35 16.12 11.43
N PRO A 13 -17.06 16.51 10.18
CA PRO A 13 -17.71 15.90 9.04
C PRO A 13 -17.43 14.39 8.94
N GLY A 14 -18.43 13.61 8.55
CA GLY A 14 -18.35 12.15 8.42
C GLY A 14 -18.21 11.38 9.73
N ASP A 15 -18.29 12.02 10.90
CA ASP A 15 -18.20 11.31 12.18
C ASP A 15 -19.27 10.22 12.29
N TYR A 16 -18.88 9.08 12.84
CA TYR A 16 -19.83 8.03 13.19
C TYR A 16 -20.76 8.55 14.29
N CYS A 17 -22.07 8.43 14.08
CA CYS A 17 -23.05 8.90 15.05
C CYS A 17 -23.12 7.94 16.24
N LEU A 18 -22.66 8.39 17.40
CA LEU A 18 -22.72 7.60 18.64
C LEU A 18 -24.13 7.51 19.24
N THR A 19 -25.06 8.37 18.83
CA THR A 19 -26.46 8.34 19.29
C THR A 19 -27.26 7.21 18.63
N CYS A 20 -27.16 7.07 17.30
CA CYS A 20 -27.95 6.11 16.54
C CYS A 20 -27.11 5.05 15.82
N ASN A 21 -25.81 4.98 16.10
CA ASN A 21 -24.89 4.00 15.54
C ASN A 21 -24.87 3.98 14.00
N THR A 22 -24.88 5.17 13.38
CA THR A 22 -24.92 5.32 11.92
C THR A 22 -23.61 5.87 11.41
N ALA A 23 -23.01 5.19 10.42
CA ALA A 23 -21.92 5.73 9.62
C ALA A 23 -22.44 6.87 8.73
N ASN A 24 -21.70 7.97 8.71
CA ASN A 24 -22.03 9.15 7.88
C ASN A 24 -21.03 9.34 6.74
N CYS A 25 -20.14 8.37 6.56
CA CYS A 25 -19.29 8.17 5.41
C CYS A 25 -18.88 6.69 5.38
N ASP A 26 -18.71 6.14 4.19
CA ASP A 26 -18.28 4.76 3.94
C ASP A 26 -16.82 4.71 3.44
N GLY A 27 -16.26 5.83 2.98
CA GLY A 27 -14.91 5.94 2.45
C GLY A 27 -14.13 7.15 2.98
N VAL A 28 -12.82 7.01 3.09
CA VAL A 28 -11.91 8.12 3.41
C VAL A 28 -10.77 8.18 2.40
N VAL A 29 -10.47 9.38 1.89
CA VAL A 29 -9.34 9.65 1.00
C VAL A 29 -8.34 10.55 1.71
N ILE A 30 -7.07 10.15 1.76
CA ILE A 30 -6.00 10.84 2.46
C ILE A 30 -4.92 11.26 1.47
N GLU A 31 -4.58 12.54 1.44
CA GLU A 31 -3.39 13.02 0.74
C GLU A 31 -2.35 13.49 1.74
N PHE A 32 -1.27 12.72 1.91
CA PHE A 32 -0.14 13.10 2.74
C PHE A 32 0.79 14.04 1.98
N ARG A 33 1.14 15.15 2.62
CA ARG A 33 2.17 16.12 2.22
C ARG A 33 3.17 16.25 3.36
N PRO A 34 4.35 16.86 3.14
CA PRO A 34 5.40 16.89 4.16
C PRO A 34 4.94 17.45 5.52
N ASP A 35 4.09 18.48 5.50
CA ASP A 35 3.66 19.24 6.66
C ASP A 35 2.16 19.08 6.99
N ARG A 36 1.40 18.31 6.21
CA ARG A 36 -0.03 18.13 6.41
C ARG A 36 -0.60 16.93 5.68
N ALA A 37 -1.75 16.44 6.14
CA ALA A 37 -2.57 15.47 5.45
C ALA A 37 -3.97 16.04 5.23
N GLU A 38 -4.46 15.98 4.00
CA GLU A 38 -5.85 16.30 3.67
C GLU A 38 -6.68 15.02 3.76
N VAL A 39 -7.64 14.97 4.69
CA VAL A 39 -8.55 13.85 4.90
C VAL A 39 -9.92 14.24 4.34
N THR A 40 -10.37 13.54 3.31
CA THR A 40 -11.66 13.75 2.65
C THR A 40 -12.58 12.58 2.96
N MET A 41 -13.78 12.86 3.47
CA MET A 41 -14.79 11.85 3.80
C MET A 41 -15.75 11.70 2.62
N LEU A 42 -16.00 10.47 2.22
CA LEU A 42 -16.89 10.07 1.14
C LEU A 42 -18.07 9.26 1.68
N GLU A 43 -19.27 9.58 1.21
CA GLU A 43 -20.44 8.74 1.36
C GLU A 43 -20.90 8.36 -0.03
N GLU A 44 -20.88 7.07 -0.36
CA GLU A 44 -20.99 6.60 -1.75
C GLU A 44 -20.00 7.41 -2.62
N ASP A 45 -20.45 8.14 -3.63
CA ASP A 45 -19.53 9.00 -4.40
C ASP A 45 -19.49 10.45 -3.91
N ALA A 46 -20.30 10.85 -2.94
CA ALA A 46 -20.40 12.24 -2.50
C ALA A 46 -19.32 12.62 -1.47
N VAL A 47 -18.65 13.76 -1.67
CA VAL A 47 -17.79 14.34 -0.63
C VAL A 47 -18.68 14.95 0.44
N VAL A 48 -18.64 14.39 1.65
CA VAL A 48 -19.42 14.87 2.80
C VAL A 48 -18.62 15.81 3.71
N GLY A 49 -17.30 15.88 3.53
CA GLY A 49 -16.48 16.89 4.16
C GLY A 49 -14.98 16.67 3.98
N ARG A 50 -14.20 17.64 4.49
CA ARG A 50 -12.73 17.61 4.48
C ARG A 50 -12.18 18.05 5.84
N THR A 51 -11.01 17.56 6.19
CA THR A 51 -10.29 17.95 7.41
C THR A 51 -8.79 17.89 7.14
N THR A 52 -8.07 18.90 7.55
CA THR A 52 -6.61 18.96 7.41
C THR A 52 -5.95 18.66 8.74
N VAL A 53 -5.00 17.72 8.76
CA VAL A 53 -4.16 17.42 9.92
C VAL A 53 -2.76 17.93 9.62
N THR A 54 -2.24 18.84 10.44
CA THR A 54 -0.91 19.46 10.21
C THR A 54 0.16 18.86 11.11
N THR A 55 1.42 18.93 10.66
CA THR A 55 2.61 18.55 11.42
C THR A 55 3.76 19.49 11.08
N THR A 56 4.75 19.58 11.96
CA THR A 56 6.01 20.26 11.67
C THR A 56 7.03 19.17 11.31
N PRO A 57 7.53 19.11 10.07
CA PRO A 57 8.49 18.07 9.67
C PRO A 57 9.86 18.35 10.30
N GLU A 58 10.48 17.33 10.90
CA GLU A 58 11.85 17.39 11.42
C GLU A 58 12.85 17.24 10.26
N ARG A 59 13.00 18.28 9.44
CA ARG A 59 13.81 18.24 8.20
C ARG A 59 15.33 18.19 8.46
N GLU A 60 15.76 18.74 9.59
CA GLU A 60 17.17 18.95 9.91
C GLU A 60 17.77 17.83 10.77
N ASP A 61 16.92 16.99 11.38
CA ASP A 61 17.32 15.86 12.22
C ASP A 61 16.38 14.66 12.00
N PRO A 62 16.58 13.92 10.89
CA PRO A 62 15.76 12.75 10.54
C PRO A 62 16.07 11.52 11.41
N GLY A 63 16.84 11.67 12.49
CA GLY A 63 17.11 10.60 13.45
C GLY A 63 15.87 10.23 14.27
N GLU A 64 16.07 10.03 15.57
CA GLU A 64 14.99 9.58 16.46
C GLU A 64 13.78 10.54 16.48
N ARG A 65 14.04 11.85 16.40
CA ARG A 65 12.98 12.88 16.37
C ARG A 65 12.12 12.79 15.11
N GLY A 66 12.72 12.56 13.95
CA GLY A 66 12.00 12.35 12.69
C GLY A 66 11.06 11.15 12.75
N VAL A 67 11.54 10.01 13.27
CA VAL A 67 10.72 8.80 13.42
C VAL A 67 9.53 9.04 14.36
N VAL A 68 9.77 9.70 15.50
CA VAL A 68 8.70 10.05 16.45
C VAL A 68 7.70 11.02 15.84
N GLN A 69 8.17 12.00 15.06
CA GLN A 69 7.32 12.97 14.36
C GLN A 69 6.42 12.29 13.33
N VAL A 70 6.94 11.38 12.51
CA VAL A 70 6.16 10.59 11.54
C VAL A 70 5.10 9.76 12.26
N ARG A 71 5.50 9.04 13.33
CA ARG A 71 4.58 8.23 14.14
C ARG A 71 3.43 9.02 14.72
N ASN A 72 3.72 10.18 15.32
CA ASN A 72 2.71 11.05 15.90
C ASN A 72 1.80 11.67 14.84
N PHE A 73 2.38 12.08 13.70
CA PHE A 73 1.60 12.65 12.60
C PHE A 73 0.63 11.62 12.00
N ALA A 74 1.13 10.43 11.67
CA ALA A 74 0.32 9.32 11.20
C ALA A 74 -0.75 8.90 12.23
N GLY A 75 -0.41 8.90 13.53
CA GLY A 75 -1.37 8.62 14.59
C GLY A 75 -2.53 9.60 14.64
N ARG A 76 -2.24 10.90 14.51
CA ARG A 76 -3.29 11.94 14.44
C ARG A 76 -4.19 11.79 13.22
N VAL A 77 -3.64 11.37 12.08
CA VAL A 77 -4.43 11.05 10.88
C VAL A 77 -5.27 9.80 11.11
N ALA A 78 -4.69 8.74 11.68
CA ALA A 78 -5.40 7.50 11.98
C ALA A 78 -6.56 7.72 12.97
N ASP A 79 -6.39 8.57 13.99
CA ASP A 79 -7.48 8.94 14.90
C ASP A 79 -8.62 9.65 14.19
N GLU A 80 -8.29 10.52 13.23
CA GLU A 80 -9.31 11.19 12.44
C GLU A 80 -10.10 10.20 11.57
N VAL A 81 -9.43 9.20 10.99
CA VAL A 81 -10.09 8.10 10.25
C VAL A 81 -10.95 7.24 11.19
N ARG A 82 -10.45 6.87 12.37
CA ARG A 82 -11.17 6.01 13.34
C ARG A 82 -12.47 6.64 13.83
N ARG A 83 -12.53 7.97 13.97
CA ARG A 83 -13.76 8.70 14.32
C ARG A 83 -14.87 8.52 13.29
N LYS A 84 -14.52 8.20 12.04
CA LYS A 84 -15.48 8.02 10.94
C LYS A 84 -16.00 6.59 10.78
N ARG A 85 -15.17 5.61 11.16
CA ARG A 85 -15.42 4.17 10.96
C ARG A 85 -15.78 3.83 9.51
N PRO A 86 -14.92 4.17 8.53
CA PRO A 86 -15.19 3.87 7.13
C PRO A 86 -15.05 2.38 6.85
N GLU A 87 -15.54 1.94 5.70
CA GLU A 87 -15.26 0.60 5.16
C GLU A 87 -13.86 0.58 4.53
N THR A 88 -13.55 1.63 3.76
CA THR A 88 -12.32 1.70 2.95
C THR A 88 -11.60 3.04 3.11
N VAL A 89 -10.26 2.99 3.11
CA VAL A 89 -9.35 4.13 3.14
C VAL A 89 -8.48 4.10 1.88
N TYR A 90 -8.41 5.23 1.18
CA TYR A 90 -7.53 5.46 0.05
C TYR A 90 -6.48 6.49 0.46
N ALA A 91 -5.20 6.26 0.21
CA ALA A 91 -4.14 7.18 0.60
C ALA A 91 -3.11 7.38 -0.50
N ALA A 92 -2.62 8.61 -0.64
CA ALA A 92 -1.58 9.01 -1.58
C ALA A 92 -0.60 10.00 -0.95
N GLY A 93 0.50 10.28 -1.63
CA GLY A 93 1.49 11.30 -1.23
C GLY A 93 2.65 10.72 -0.43
N GLU A 94 3.11 11.45 0.59
CA GLU A 94 4.31 11.12 1.38
C GLU A 94 4.28 9.69 1.92
N ARG A 95 5.37 8.95 1.70
CA ARG A 95 5.44 7.50 1.92
C ARG A 95 5.50 7.13 3.40
N ASP A 96 6.37 7.78 4.17
CA ASP A 96 6.60 7.41 5.56
C ASP A 96 5.33 7.59 6.42
N PRO A 97 4.62 8.74 6.36
CA PRO A 97 3.35 8.89 7.08
C PRO A 97 2.26 7.94 6.60
N LEU A 98 2.20 7.64 5.30
CA LEU A 98 1.22 6.70 4.74
C LEU A 98 1.44 5.28 5.27
N ARG A 99 2.68 4.78 5.24
CA ARG A 99 3.03 3.45 5.74
C ARG A 99 2.72 3.33 7.23
N GLU A 100 3.08 4.34 8.00
CA GLU A 100 2.84 4.37 9.43
C GLU A 100 1.34 4.44 9.75
N ALA A 101 0.56 5.26 9.04
CA ALA A 101 -0.90 5.33 9.21
C ALA A 101 -1.57 3.99 8.86
N ARG A 102 -1.12 3.33 7.79
CA ARG A 102 -1.58 2.00 7.41
C ARG A 102 -1.31 0.97 8.51
N ALA A 103 -0.14 1.01 9.16
CA ALA A 103 0.18 0.09 10.26
C ALA A 103 -0.72 0.29 11.49
N GLN A 104 -1.35 1.45 11.63
CA GLN A 104 -2.23 1.79 12.74
C GLN A 104 -3.72 1.58 12.46
N LEU A 105 -4.12 1.36 11.20
CA LEU A 105 -5.52 1.23 10.79
C LEU A 105 -5.86 -0.23 10.44
N HIS A 106 -7.04 -0.68 10.85
CA HIS A 106 -7.56 -2.01 10.54
C HIS A 106 -8.54 -2.03 9.36
N TYR A 107 -8.85 -0.85 8.80
CA TYR A 107 -9.72 -0.71 7.65
C TYR A 107 -9.01 -1.16 6.38
N GLU A 108 -9.79 -1.48 5.35
CA GLU A 108 -9.24 -1.77 4.03
C GLU A 108 -8.48 -0.54 3.52
N PHE A 109 -7.19 -0.69 3.23
CA PHE A 109 -6.30 0.45 2.97
C PHE A 109 -5.65 0.32 1.59
N TYR A 110 -6.04 1.20 0.68
CA TYR A 110 -5.55 1.29 -0.68
C TYR A 110 -4.55 2.43 -0.85
N ARG A 111 -3.39 2.13 -1.40
CA ARG A 111 -2.49 3.16 -1.90
C ARG A 111 -2.96 3.60 -3.29
N VAL A 112 -3.04 4.90 -3.51
CA VAL A 112 -3.31 5.47 -4.83
C VAL A 112 -1.98 5.89 -5.46
N PRO A 113 -1.61 5.31 -6.61
CA PRO A 113 -0.33 5.62 -7.27
C PRO A 113 -0.31 7.05 -7.80
N GLU A 114 0.88 7.65 -7.87
CA GLU A 114 1.06 9.00 -8.42
C GLU A 114 0.64 9.08 -9.90
N ALA A 115 0.89 8.01 -10.67
CA ALA A 115 0.49 7.89 -12.07
C ALA A 115 -1.05 7.90 -12.28
N GLY A 116 -1.83 7.71 -11.21
CA GLY A 116 -3.28 7.88 -11.22
C GLY A 116 -3.72 9.35 -11.29
N ARG A 117 -2.83 10.29 -10.97
CA ARG A 117 -3.12 11.73 -10.97
C ARG A 117 -2.98 12.27 -12.40
N ARG A 118 -4.01 12.08 -13.22
CA ARG A 118 -4.06 12.69 -14.56
C ARG A 118 -4.12 14.20 -14.42
N ASP A 119 -3.47 14.94 -15.31
CA ASP A 119 -3.40 16.41 -15.33
C ASP A 119 -4.75 17.07 -14.96
N GLY A 120 -4.83 17.63 -13.75
CA GLY A 120 -6.00 18.36 -13.24
C GLY A 120 -7.13 17.54 -12.59
N ALA A 121 -7.15 16.20 -12.68
CA ALA A 121 -8.15 15.35 -12.04
C ALA A 121 -7.71 15.00 -10.61
N GLY A 122 -8.50 15.43 -9.61
CA GLY A 122 -8.12 15.34 -8.20
C GLY A 122 -8.06 13.89 -7.69
N LEU A 123 -7.27 13.64 -6.63
CA LEU A 123 -7.17 12.33 -5.96
C LEU A 123 -8.55 11.71 -5.64
N VAL A 124 -9.52 12.54 -5.26
CA VAL A 124 -10.90 12.12 -4.97
C VAL A 124 -11.62 11.62 -6.23
N GLU A 125 -11.37 12.25 -7.38
CA GLU A 125 -11.97 11.86 -8.66
C GLU A 125 -11.40 10.52 -9.12
N TRP A 126 -10.09 10.30 -8.99
CA TRP A 126 -9.48 9.00 -9.25
C TRP A 126 -10.11 7.89 -8.43
N VAL A 127 -10.37 8.15 -7.14
CA VAL A 127 -11.03 7.21 -6.24
C VAL A 127 -12.47 6.97 -6.69
N ARG A 128 -13.25 8.02 -6.98
CA ARG A 128 -14.64 7.90 -7.46
C ARG A 128 -14.76 7.05 -8.72
N GLU A 129 -13.92 7.29 -9.71
CA GLU A 129 -13.92 6.53 -10.97
C GLU A 129 -13.69 5.03 -10.77
N ARG A 130 -12.99 4.65 -9.71
CA ARG A 130 -12.53 3.28 -9.45
C ARG A 130 -13.23 2.63 -8.27
N ARG A 131 -14.05 3.40 -7.53
CA ARG A 131 -14.82 2.90 -6.40
C ARG A 131 -15.90 1.97 -6.94
N GLY A 132 -15.76 0.67 -6.64
CA GLY A 132 -16.64 -0.39 -7.16
C GLY A 132 -16.03 -1.26 -8.26
N GLU A 133 -14.86 -0.93 -8.80
CA GLU A 133 -14.07 -1.85 -9.62
C GLU A 133 -13.39 -2.89 -8.70
N ARG A 134 -14.15 -3.91 -8.29
CA ARG A 134 -13.74 -5.13 -7.56
C ARG A 134 -12.42 -4.98 -6.80
N SER A 135 -12.53 -4.50 -5.57
CA SER A 135 -11.46 -4.47 -4.56
C SER A 135 -10.65 -5.75 -4.59
N LEU A 136 -9.34 -5.62 -4.79
CA LEU A 136 -8.43 -6.73 -4.66
C LEU A 136 -8.45 -7.17 -3.20
N ALA A 137 -8.79 -8.43 -2.95
CA ALA A 137 -8.77 -8.97 -1.59
C ALA A 137 -7.41 -8.67 -0.92
N VAL A 138 -7.41 -8.40 0.38
CA VAL A 138 -6.20 -8.18 1.17
C VAL A 138 -5.85 -9.45 1.91
N VAL A 139 -4.56 -9.76 1.97
CA VAL A 139 -4.03 -10.94 2.67
C VAL A 139 -3.43 -10.50 3.99
N ASP A 140 -4.14 -10.81 5.07
CA ASP A 140 -3.69 -10.64 6.45
C ASP A 140 -2.90 -11.87 6.93
N ALA A 141 -1.69 -12.02 6.38
CA ALA A 141 -0.73 -13.04 6.79
C ALA A 141 0.64 -12.40 6.94
N ALA A 142 1.43 -12.83 7.92
CA ALA A 142 2.77 -12.31 8.07
C ALA A 142 3.63 -12.65 6.84
N PRO A 143 4.62 -11.82 6.47
CA PRO A 143 5.46 -12.07 5.28
C PRO A 143 6.11 -13.47 5.27
N ALA A 144 6.48 -13.98 6.44
CA ALA A 144 7.07 -15.31 6.59
C ALA A 144 6.08 -16.44 6.25
N GLU A 145 4.81 -16.27 6.55
CA GLU A 145 3.74 -17.26 6.30
C GLU A 145 3.36 -17.33 4.82
N LYS A 146 3.66 -16.27 4.06
CA LYS A 146 3.40 -16.22 2.61
C LYS A 146 4.43 -17.01 1.80
N ILE A 147 5.58 -17.37 2.37
CA ILE A 147 6.61 -18.14 1.66
C ILE A 147 6.30 -19.63 1.81
N GLY A 148 6.14 -20.34 0.70
CA GLY A 148 5.90 -21.78 0.76
C GLY A 148 6.35 -22.54 -0.49
N GLY A 149 6.15 -23.86 -0.49
CA GLY A 149 6.61 -24.74 -1.56
C GLY A 149 7.81 -25.58 -1.14
N THR A 150 8.26 -26.45 -2.04
CA THR A 150 9.32 -27.44 -1.77
C THR A 150 10.72 -26.80 -1.75
N HIS A 151 10.92 -25.74 -2.53
CA HIS A 151 12.19 -25.00 -2.54
C HIS A 151 12.12 -23.86 -1.53
N SER A 152 13.07 -23.84 -0.59
CA SER A 152 13.23 -22.77 0.41
C SER A 152 14.53 -21.97 0.22
N THR A 153 15.44 -22.48 -0.61
CA THR A 153 16.72 -21.83 -0.91
C THR A 153 16.53 -20.64 -1.86
N LEU A 154 17.14 -19.52 -1.54
CA LEU A 154 17.11 -18.28 -2.31
C LEU A 154 18.52 -17.85 -2.74
N ILE A 155 18.67 -17.35 -3.97
CA ILE A 155 19.94 -16.78 -4.43
C ILE A 155 20.23 -15.42 -3.76
N GLY A 156 21.51 -15.03 -3.68
CA GLY A 156 21.95 -13.74 -3.14
C GLY A 156 21.75 -13.54 -1.63
N GLY A 157 21.62 -14.62 -0.87
CA GLY A 157 21.70 -14.62 0.60
C GLY A 157 20.75 -13.62 1.28
N ARG A 158 21.32 -12.64 2.00
CA ARG A 158 20.55 -11.62 2.71
C ARG A 158 19.75 -10.73 1.75
N THR A 159 20.36 -10.32 0.64
CA THR A 159 19.72 -9.45 -0.36
C THR A 159 18.55 -10.17 -1.03
N GLY A 160 18.70 -11.46 -1.32
CA GLY A 160 17.60 -12.30 -1.81
C GLY A 160 16.44 -12.42 -0.80
N ARG A 161 16.76 -12.60 0.50
CA ARG A 161 15.73 -12.60 1.57
C ARG A 161 15.02 -11.25 1.69
N THR A 162 15.75 -10.14 1.54
CA THR A 162 15.14 -8.80 1.51
C THR A 162 14.17 -8.69 0.34
N ALA A 163 14.55 -9.12 -0.87
CA ALA A 163 13.68 -9.08 -2.05
C ALA A 163 12.37 -9.86 -1.85
N ILE A 164 12.45 -11.08 -1.31
CA ILE A 164 11.26 -11.89 -1.00
C ILE A 164 10.39 -11.21 0.05
N ARG A 165 11.00 -10.67 1.12
CA ARG A 165 10.25 -9.99 2.19
C ARG A 165 9.53 -8.76 1.67
N THR A 166 10.19 -7.92 0.87
CA THR A 166 9.58 -6.74 0.23
C THR A 166 8.34 -7.11 -0.57
N VAL A 167 8.40 -8.18 -1.36
CA VAL A 167 7.24 -8.67 -2.13
C VAL A 167 6.17 -9.29 -1.22
N ALA A 168 6.56 -10.01 -0.17
CA ALA A 168 5.62 -10.65 0.75
C ALA A 168 4.85 -9.65 1.63
N GLU A 169 5.44 -8.50 1.95
CA GLU A 169 4.78 -7.40 2.66
C GLU A 169 3.62 -6.78 1.86
N HIS A 170 3.55 -7.03 0.55
CA HIS A 170 2.49 -6.51 -0.29
C HIS A 170 1.11 -7.10 0.08
N PRO A 171 0.05 -6.28 0.25
CA PRO A 171 -1.27 -6.71 0.71
C PRO A 171 -1.94 -7.71 -0.25
N HIS A 172 -1.67 -7.56 -1.55
CA HIS A 172 -2.29 -8.37 -2.58
C HIS A 172 -1.47 -9.61 -2.95
N VAL A 173 -0.39 -9.91 -2.21
CA VAL A 173 0.37 -11.15 -2.38
C VAL A 173 -0.14 -12.18 -1.38
N LYS A 174 -0.70 -13.28 -1.91
CA LYS A 174 -1.18 -14.45 -1.15
C LYS A 174 -0.05 -15.38 -0.78
N LYS A 175 0.82 -15.66 -1.75
CA LYS A 175 1.85 -16.69 -1.62
C LYS A 175 3.02 -16.42 -2.55
N ILE A 176 4.22 -16.70 -2.08
CA ILE A 176 5.43 -16.75 -2.89
C ILE A 176 5.94 -18.19 -2.88
N VAL A 177 6.15 -18.74 -4.08
CA VAL A 177 6.68 -20.08 -4.27
C VAL A 177 8.05 -19.98 -4.94
N PRO A 178 9.14 -20.22 -4.19
CA PRO A 178 10.46 -20.20 -4.78
C PRO A 178 10.63 -21.28 -5.85
N GLY A 179 11.27 -20.91 -6.96
CA GLY A 179 11.59 -21.83 -8.04
C GLY A 179 13.00 -22.40 -7.94
N PRO A 180 13.36 -23.30 -8.87
CA PRO A 180 14.73 -23.79 -9.01
C PRO A 180 15.71 -22.66 -9.34
N ILE A 181 16.98 -22.92 -9.07
CA ILE A 181 18.08 -21.99 -9.33
C ILE A 181 18.82 -22.46 -10.59
N ASP A 182 18.84 -21.62 -11.61
CA ASP A 182 19.62 -21.83 -12.82
C ASP A 182 20.94 -21.08 -12.68
N ALA A 183 22.03 -21.82 -12.46
CA ALA A 183 23.37 -21.26 -12.31
C ALA A 183 24.19 -21.45 -13.60
N GLY A 184 24.69 -20.36 -14.19
CA GLY A 184 25.57 -20.42 -15.36
C GLY A 184 26.99 -19.91 -15.10
N GLY A 185 27.99 -20.78 -14.91
CA GLY A 185 29.42 -20.41 -14.95
C GLY A 185 29.92 -19.37 -13.91
N THR A 186 31.21 -19.02 -14.02
CA THR A 186 31.97 -18.20 -13.06
C THR A 186 31.44 -16.76 -12.99
N GLY A 187 30.80 -16.41 -11.87
CA GLY A 187 30.03 -15.18 -11.71
C GLY A 187 30.84 -13.87 -11.67
N SER A 188 30.25 -12.82 -12.26
CA SER A 188 30.64 -11.43 -12.06
C SER A 188 30.24 -10.93 -10.67
N ARG A 189 31.07 -10.08 -10.04
CA ARG A 189 30.81 -9.40 -8.75
C ARG A 189 29.76 -8.29 -8.87
N THR A 190 28.58 -8.60 -9.42
CA THR A 190 27.46 -7.66 -9.56
C THR A 190 26.41 -7.98 -8.51
N GLY A 191 25.91 -6.97 -7.80
CA GLY A 191 24.89 -7.16 -6.75
C GLY A 191 23.58 -7.76 -7.28
N LEU A 192 22.83 -8.40 -6.37
CA LEU A 192 21.54 -9.03 -6.69
C LEU A 192 20.54 -7.98 -7.19
N ARG A 193 19.86 -8.30 -8.30
CA ARG A 193 18.76 -7.52 -8.86
C ARG A 193 17.46 -8.31 -8.83
N ALA A 194 16.35 -7.61 -8.59
CA ALA A 194 15.02 -8.19 -8.53
C ALA A 194 14.04 -7.47 -9.48
N LYS A 195 13.10 -8.22 -10.06
CA LYS A 195 12.04 -7.65 -10.91
C LYS A 195 10.78 -8.51 -10.88
N ALA A 196 9.62 -7.87 -10.69
CA ALA A 196 8.33 -8.47 -10.97
C ALA A 196 8.04 -8.41 -12.48
N THR A 197 7.82 -9.57 -13.08
CA THR A 197 7.49 -9.75 -14.50
C THR A 197 6.02 -9.46 -14.79
N ARG A 198 5.67 -9.38 -16.09
CA ARG A 198 4.29 -9.18 -16.57
C ARG A 198 3.32 -10.18 -15.91
N ALA A 199 2.11 -9.71 -15.66
CA ALA A 199 1.08 -10.53 -15.07
C ALA A 199 0.56 -11.57 -16.08
N ASP A 200 0.24 -12.75 -15.57
CA ASP A 200 -0.47 -13.78 -16.32
C ASP A 200 -1.97 -13.43 -16.47
N THR A 201 -2.72 -14.28 -17.16
CA THR A 201 -4.16 -14.08 -17.38
C THR A 201 -4.98 -14.06 -16.10
N ASN A 202 -4.48 -14.68 -15.02
CA ASN A 202 -5.13 -14.72 -13.71
C ASN A 202 -4.61 -13.61 -12.78
N GLY A 203 -3.74 -12.72 -13.28
CA GLY A 203 -3.18 -11.62 -12.52
C GLY A 203 -1.99 -11.97 -11.61
N ASN A 204 -1.44 -13.18 -11.69
CA ASN A 204 -0.24 -13.56 -10.95
C ASN A 204 1.02 -13.05 -11.66
N VAL A 205 2.10 -12.84 -10.91
CA VAL A 205 3.37 -12.39 -11.48
C VAL A 205 4.49 -13.38 -11.12
N ARG A 206 5.66 -13.23 -11.76
CA ARG A 206 6.89 -13.92 -11.35
C ARG A 206 7.91 -12.91 -10.89
N LEU A 207 8.53 -13.15 -9.75
CA LEU A 207 9.67 -12.40 -9.25
C LEU A 207 10.96 -13.06 -9.73
N LEU A 208 11.65 -12.39 -10.64
CA LEU A 208 12.99 -12.74 -11.09
C LEU A 208 14.01 -12.20 -10.11
N LEU A 209 14.82 -13.08 -9.52
CA LEU A 209 16.06 -12.71 -8.84
C LEU A 209 17.23 -13.05 -9.77
N ARG A 210 18.20 -12.14 -9.86
CA ARG A 210 19.43 -12.35 -10.62
C ARG A 210 20.63 -11.93 -9.79
N ASP A 211 21.56 -12.86 -9.59
CA ASP A 211 22.82 -12.63 -8.89
C ASP A 211 23.98 -13.12 -9.78
N GLY A 212 24.65 -12.17 -10.44
CA GLY A 212 25.58 -12.44 -11.53
C GLY A 212 24.92 -13.25 -12.66
N SER A 213 25.39 -14.48 -12.83
CA SER A 213 24.90 -15.44 -13.82
C SER A 213 23.88 -16.44 -13.27
N SER A 214 23.58 -16.39 -11.97
CA SER A 214 22.54 -17.20 -11.37
C SER A 214 21.20 -16.48 -11.47
N VAL A 215 20.17 -17.21 -11.89
CA VAL A 215 18.79 -16.72 -12.01
C VAL A 215 17.86 -17.63 -11.21
N GLN A 216 16.90 -17.01 -10.53
CA GLN A 216 15.84 -17.73 -9.84
C GLN A 216 14.49 -17.07 -10.15
N GLU A 217 13.56 -17.87 -10.66
CA GLU A 217 12.18 -17.46 -10.92
C GLU A 217 11.27 -17.88 -9.78
N ASN A 218 10.69 -16.92 -9.06
CA ASN A 218 9.79 -17.19 -7.95
C ASN A 218 8.36 -16.84 -8.36
N ARG A 219 7.41 -17.76 -8.18
CA ARG A 219 6.00 -17.49 -8.50
C ARG A 219 5.38 -16.67 -7.39
N VAL A 220 4.69 -15.59 -7.74
CA VAL A 220 3.98 -14.71 -6.81
C VAL A 220 2.48 -14.82 -7.10
N VAL A 221 1.75 -15.48 -6.22
CA VAL A 221 0.31 -15.63 -6.29
C VAL A 221 -0.35 -14.39 -5.70
N THR A 222 -1.21 -13.73 -6.47
CA THR A 222 -1.83 -12.47 -6.07
C THR A 222 -3.32 -12.63 -5.78
N THR A 223 -3.93 -11.55 -5.31
CA THR A 223 -5.40 -11.42 -5.16
C THR A 223 -6.07 -10.91 -6.42
N ALA A 224 -5.28 -10.57 -7.44
CA ALA A 224 -5.78 -10.25 -8.77
C ALA A 224 -6.58 -11.40 -9.36
N MET A 225 -7.56 -11.04 -10.17
CA MET A 225 -8.46 -11.98 -10.84
C MET A 225 -8.26 -11.97 -12.36
N ASP A 226 -7.54 -10.98 -12.87
CA ASP A 226 -7.28 -10.80 -14.28
C ASP A 226 -5.92 -10.14 -14.49
N ARG A 227 -5.49 -10.12 -15.76
CA ARG A 227 -4.22 -9.51 -16.15
C ARG A 227 -4.15 -8.04 -15.80
N GLU A 228 -5.22 -7.28 -15.99
CA GLU A 228 -5.20 -5.82 -15.77
C GLU A 228 -4.91 -5.51 -14.30
N THR A 229 -5.64 -6.12 -13.38
CA THR A 229 -5.42 -5.97 -11.94
C THR A 229 -4.07 -6.56 -11.50
N GLY A 230 -3.60 -7.62 -12.14
CA GLY A 230 -2.26 -8.16 -11.92
C GLY A 230 -1.14 -7.21 -12.35
N GLU A 231 -1.32 -6.46 -13.45
CA GLU A 231 -0.37 -5.44 -13.90
C GLU A 231 -0.29 -4.27 -12.91
N ARG A 232 -1.42 -3.89 -12.27
CA ARG A 232 -1.43 -2.91 -11.17
C ARG A 232 -0.57 -3.41 -10.00
N VAL A 233 -0.80 -4.65 -9.54
CA VAL A 233 0.03 -5.27 -8.48
C VAL A 233 1.50 -5.37 -8.90
N ARG A 234 1.79 -5.66 -10.17
CA ARG A 234 3.17 -5.71 -10.68
C ARG A 234 3.87 -4.36 -10.59
N GLU A 235 3.17 -3.27 -10.88
CA GLU A 235 3.73 -1.92 -10.81
C GLU A 235 4.10 -1.57 -9.36
N ASP A 236 3.19 -1.80 -8.42
CA ASP A 236 3.42 -1.59 -6.99
C ASP A 236 4.60 -2.44 -6.47
N LEU A 237 4.66 -3.72 -6.86
CA LEU A 237 5.76 -4.61 -6.49
C LEU A 237 7.11 -4.13 -7.04
N ASN A 238 7.14 -3.63 -8.28
CA ASN A 238 8.37 -3.14 -8.86
C ASN A 238 8.82 -1.82 -8.23
N GLU A 239 7.89 -0.95 -7.87
CA GLU A 239 8.18 0.26 -7.12
C GLU A 239 8.81 -0.08 -5.76
N ALA A 240 8.23 -1.02 -5.01
CA ALA A 240 8.77 -1.49 -3.73
C ALA A 240 10.18 -2.09 -3.87
N LEU A 241 10.49 -2.74 -5.00
CA LEU A 241 11.83 -3.27 -5.26
C LEU A 241 12.85 -2.17 -5.60
N VAL A 242 12.44 -1.09 -6.25
CA VAL A 242 13.28 0.10 -6.47
C VAL A 242 13.59 0.78 -5.13
N GLU A 243 12.57 0.94 -4.27
CA GLU A 243 12.74 1.49 -2.92
C GLU A 243 13.74 0.68 -2.07
N ALA A 244 13.75 -0.64 -2.23
CA ALA A 244 14.67 -1.53 -1.52
C ALA A 244 16.10 -1.57 -2.13
N GLU A 245 16.39 -0.72 -3.12
CA GLU A 245 17.66 -0.70 -3.88
C GLU A 245 17.98 -2.02 -4.60
N LEU A 246 16.95 -2.82 -4.88
CA LEU A 246 17.06 -4.12 -5.56
C LEU A 246 16.85 -3.99 -7.07
N ARG A 247 16.52 -2.80 -7.55
CA ARG A 247 16.24 -2.51 -8.95
C ARG A 247 16.57 -1.05 -9.26
N GLU A 248 17.07 -0.79 -10.47
CA GLU A 248 17.17 0.57 -11.02
C GLU A 248 15.77 1.08 -11.38
N ALA A 249 15.53 2.38 -11.15
CA ALA A 249 14.26 3.06 -11.43
C ALA A 249 13.83 2.95 -12.90
#